data_AF-A0A7K2QMH3-F1
#
_entry.id   AF-A0A7K2QMH3-F1
#
_cell.length_a   1.000
_cell.length_b   1.000
_cell.length_c   1.000
_cell.angle_alpha   90.00
_cell.angle_beta   90.00
_cell.angle_gamma   90.00
#
_symmetry.space_group_name_H-M   'P 1'
#
loop_
_entity.id
_entity.type
_entity.pdbx_description
1 polymer ?
#
loop_
_entity_poly.entity_id
_entity_poly.type
_entity_poly.pdbx_seq_one_letter_code
_entity_poly.pdbx_strand_id
1 'polypeptide(L)' 'FSATWTWAGNALPGPWVHDLAREWFTMLRAVVTHAGRPDAGGLTPSDVPLAQVSQADLDTFESQLGALL' A
#
# COMPACT_ATOMS: atom_id res chain seq x y z
N PHE A 1 -11.51 -13.77 1.28
CA PHE A 1 -10.04 -13.86 1.15
C PHE A 1 -9.48 -14.54 2.39
N SER A 2 -8.47 -15.39 2.26
CA SER A 2 -7.79 -16.08 3.39
C SER A 2 -6.28 -15.89 3.28
N ALA A 3 -5.59 -15.88 4.42
CA ALA A 3 -4.13 -15.83 4.50
C ALA A 3 -3.64 -16.89 5.49
N THR A 4 -2.54 -17.56 5.15
CA THR A 4 -1.88 -18.55 6.02
C THR A 4 -0.70 -17.88 6.71
N TRP A 5 -0.63 -18.00 8.03
CA TRP A 5 0.44 -17.44 8.84
C TRP A 5 1.30 -18.58 9.39
N THR A 6 2.61 -18.46 9.19
CA THR A 6 3.61 -19.38 9.75
C THR A 6 4.56 -18.58 10.61
N TRP A 7 4.78 -19.02 11.85
CA TRP A 7 5.68 -18.36 12.78
C TRP A 7 6.38 -19.38 13.70
N ALA A 8 7.47 -18.97 14.32
CA ALA A 8 8.16 -19.78 15.32
C ALA A 8 7.42 -19.71 16.67
N GLY A 9 6.54 -20.67 16.95
CA GLY A 9 5.70 -20.68 18.16
C GLY A 9 6.45 -20.65 19.48
N ASN A 10 7.68 -21.16 19.53
CA ASN A 10 8.53 -21.11 20.73
C ASN A 10 9.15 -19.71 20.97
N ALA A 11 9.28 -18.89 19.92
CA ALA A 11 9.86 -17.56 20.00
C ALA A 11 8.81 -16.46 20.10
N LEU A 12 7.59 -16.71 19.58
CA LEU A 12 6.52 -15.72 19.54
C LEU A 12 5.19 -16.34 20.01
N PRO A 13 4.58 -15.81 21.09
CA PRO A 13 3.31 -16.32 21.59
C PRO A 13 2.19 -16.22 20.55
N GLY A 14 1.39 -17.29 20.44
CA GLY A 14 0.25 -17.35 19.52
C GLY A 14 -0.72 -16.15 19.62
N PRO A 15 -1.09 -15.66 20.83
CA PRO A 15 -1.99 -14.51 20.95
C PRO A 15 -1.48 -13.26 20.21
N TRP A 16 -0.17 -13.00 20.24
CA TRP A 16 0.40 -11.83 19.57
C TRP A 16 0.29 -11.95 18.05
N VAL A 17 0.50 -13.15 17.51
CA VAL A 17 0.33 -13.41 16.07
C VAL A 17 -1.13 -13.31 15.66
N HIS A 18 -2.06 -13.74 16.52
CA HIS A 18 -3.49 -13.60 16.26
C HIS A 18 -3.94 -12.13 16.23
N ASP A 19 -3.45 -11.31 17.15
CA ASP A 19 -3.77 -9.88 17.16
C ASP A 19 -3.15 -9.17 15.95
N LEU A 20 -1.89 -9.47 15.61
CA LEU A 20 -1.27 -8.97 14.38
C LEU A 20 -2.05 -9.38 13.12
N ALA A 21 -2.47 -10.64 13.02
CA ALA A 21 -3.27 -11.10 11.89
C ALA A 21 -4.60 -10.35 11.78
N ARG A 22 -5.26 -10.07 12.92
CA ARG A 22 -6.50 -9.29 12.96
C ARG A 22 -6.27 -7.86 12.49
N GLU A 23 -5.25 -7.20 13.01
CA GLU A 23 -4.89 -5.82 12.64
C GLU A 23 -4.48 -5.72 11.17
N TRP A 24 -3.72 -6.67 10.66
CA TRP A 24 -3.35 -6.76 9.26
C TRP A 24 -4.57 -6.80 8.35
N PHE A 25 -5.58 -7.62 8.66
CA PHE A 25 -6.83 -7.63 7.91
C PHE A 25 -7.62 -6.32 8.02
N THR A 26 -7.57 -5.64 9.16
CA THR A 26 -8.17 -4.31 9.33
C THR A 26 -7.49 -3.28 8.44
N MET A 27 -6.16 -3.25 8.44
CA MET A 27 -5.37 -2.38 7.58
C MET A 27 -5.63 -2.69 6.10
N LEU A 28 -5.63 -3.96 5.70
CA LEU A 28 -5.91 -4.33 4.30
C LEU A 28 -7.28 -3.87 3.85
N ARG A 29 -8.32 -4.00 4.69
CA ARG A 29 -9.65 -3.46 4.35
C ARG A 29 -9.59 -1.95 4.13
N ALA A 30 -8.86 -1.22 4.99
CA ALA A 30 -8.70 0.22 4.83
C ALA A 30 -7.97 0.57 3.52
N VAL A 31 -6.92 -0.18 3.16
CA VAL A 31 -6.20 0.00 1.89
C VAL A 31 -7.11 -0.27 0.69
N VAL A 32 -7.88 -1.36 0.70
CA VAL A 32 -8.83 -1.69 -0.38
C VAL A 32 -9.92 -0.62 -0.50
N THR A 33 -10.46 -0.14 0.63
CA THR A 33 -11.43 0.95 0.62
C THR A 33 -10.82 2.24 0.07
N HIS A 34 -9.58 2.56 0.43
CA HIS A 34 -8.89 3.71 -0.11
C HIS A 34 -8.66 3.56 -1.63
N ALA A 35 -8.06 2.46 -2.07
CA ALA A 35 -7.76 2.19 -3.48
C ALA A 35 -9.01 2.12 -4.39
N GLY A 36 -10.19 1.87 -3.82
CA GLY A 36 -11.46 1.92 -4.54
C GLY A 36 -12.00 3.33 -4.80
N ARG A 37 -11.38 4.39 -4.28
CA ARG A 37 -11.83 5.76 -4.51
C ARG A 37 -11.33 6.25 -5.88
N PRO A 38 -12.12 7.06 -6.62
CA PRO A 38 -11.71 7.55 -7.94
C PRO A 38 -10.45 8.42 -7.93
N ASP A 39 -10.16 9.06 -6.80
CA ASP A 39 -9.01 9.92 -6.55
C ASP A 39 -7.87 9.19 -5.84
N ALA A 40 -7.99 7.88 -5.63
CA ALA A 40 -6.92 7.10 -4.99
C ALA A 40 -5.93 6.58 -6.02
N GLY A 41 -4.66 6.77 -5.71
CA GLY A 41 -3.55 6.46 -6.61
C GLY A 41 -2.78 7.72 -6.97
N GLY A 42 -1.92 7.59 -7.97
CA GLY A 42 -0.94 8.59 -8.40
C GLY A 42 0.23 7.85 -9.02
N LEU A 43 0.93 8.48 -9.94
CA LEU A 43 2.12 7.86 -10.52
C LEU A 43 3.23 7.83 -9.47
N THR A 44 3.92 6.70 -9.44
CA THR A 44 5.20 6.55 -8.76
C THR A 44 6.32 6.42 -9.80
N PRO A 45 7.58 6.71 -9.45
CA PRO A 45 8.70 6.49 -10.37
C PRO A 45 8.77 5.05 -10.92
N SER A 46 8.29 4.06 -10.16
CA SER A 46 8.19 2.66 -10.61
C SER A 46 7.22 2.43 -11.76
N ASP A 47 6.24 3.32 -11.97
CA ASP A 47 5.27 3.22 -13.07
C ASP A 47 5.85 3.75 -14.40
N VAL A 48 6.90 4.57 -14.33
CA VAL A 48 7.55 5.22 -15.49
C VAL A 48 9.09 5.07 -15.46
N PRO A 49 9.62 3.85 -15.35
CA PRO A 49 11.05 3.62 -15.06
C PRO A 49 12.00 4.15 -16.15
N LEU A 50 11.52 4.27 -17.39
CA LEU A 50 12.31 4.77 -18.52
C LEU A 50 12.40 6.30 -18.56
N ALA A 51 11.47 7.00 -17.90
CA ALA A 51 11.45 8.46 -17.90
C ALA A 51 12.51 9.07 -16.98
N GLN A 52 13.11 8.26 -16.09
CA GLN A 52 14.13 8.71 -15.11
C GLN A 52 13.64 9.91 -14.27
N VAL A 53 12.34 9.94 -13.97
CA VAL A 53 11.70 10.99 -13.18
C VAL A 53 11.65 10.59 -11.70
N SER A 54 11.88 11.56 -10.83
CA SER A 54 11.72 11.40 -9.40
C SER A 54 10.25 11.57 -8.98
N GLN A 55 9.93 11.20 -7.74
CA GLN A 55 8.61 11.50 -7.17
C GLN A 55 8.36 13.01 -7.15
N ALA A 56 9.38 13.84 -6.87
CA ALA A 56 9.24 15.29 -6.85
C ALA A 56 8.92 15.88 -8.24
N ASP A 57 9.43 15.27 -9.32
CA ASP A 57 9.09 15.66 -10.68
C ASP A 57 7.62 15.31 -10.99
N LEU A 58 7.17 14.12 -10.60
CA LEU A 58 5.77 13.70 -10.74
C LEU A 58 4.82 14.62 -9.98
N ASP A 59 5.13 14.93 -8.72
CA ASP A 59 4.34 15.85 -7.89
C ASP A 59 4.30 17.26 -8.53
N THR A 60 5.40 17.70 -9.13
CA THR A 60 5.47 18.98 -9.86
C THR A 60 4.56 18.95 -11.08
N PHE A 61 4.59 17.86 -11.86
CA PHE A 61 3.73 17.69 -13.02
C PHE A 61 2.26 17.65 -12.63
N GLU A 62 1.89 16.95 -11.54
CA GLU A 62 0.52 16.93 -11.03
C GLU A 62 0.03 18.33 -10.63
N SER A 63 0.90 19.13 -10.01
CA SER A 63 0.56 20.51 -9.63
C SER A 63 0.31 21.43 -10.82
N GLN A 64 0.97 21.17 -11.95
CA GLN A 64 0.92 22.00 -13.16
C GLN A 64 -0.15 21.55 -14.15
N LEU A 65 -0.35 20.24 -14.29
CA LEU A 65 -1.18 19.61 -15.32
C LEU A 65 -2.49 19.03 -14.76
N GLY A 66 -2.65 18.99 -13.44
CA GLY A 66 -3.71 18.23 -12.77
C GLY A 66 -3.32 16.77 -12.53
N ALA A 67 -4.23 15.98 -11.95
CA ALA A 67 -3.97 14.56 -11.66
C ALA A 67 -3.46 13.83 -12.91
N LEU A 68 -2.34 13.11 -12.77
CA LEU A 68 -1.68 12.46 -13.91
C LEU A 68 -2.33 11.14 -14.35
N LEU A 69 -3.36 10.66 -13.64
CA LEU A 69 -4.36 9.67 -14.06
C LEU A 69 -5.67 9.96 -13.35
#